data_AF-A0A2X2WQW2-F1
#
_entry.id   AF-A0A2X2WQW2-F1
#
_cell.length_a   1.000
_cell.length_b   1.000
_cell.length_c   1.000
_cell.angle_alpha   90.00
_cell.angle_beta   90.00
_cell.angle_gamma   90.00
#
_symmetry.space_group_name_H-M   'P 1'
#
loop_
_entity.id
_entity.type
_entity.pdbx_description
1 polymer ?
#
loop_
_entity_poly.entity_id
_entity_poly.type
_entity_poly.pdbx_seq_one_letter_code
_entity_poly.pdbx_strand_id
1 'polypeptide(L)'
;MPYTDQGADYVYALLTGYLPDDPEMKANRYAPGGIINMPKPLSDGEINWSEKDDIPETEEQYARDVTAFLAWAADPALEQRKHQGHYVMSYLVIMLALLLILRRLKRRSSEKTSESG
;
A
#
# COMPACT_ATOMS: atom_id res chain seq x y z
N MET A 1 -16.72 -1.76 -5.54
CA MET A 1 -15.27 -2.00 -5.48
C MET A 1 -15.06 -3.46 -5.07
N PRO A 2 -14.15 -4.22 -5.70
CA PRO A 2 -13.80 -5.57 -5.22
C PRO A 2 -13.17 -5.48 -3.82
N TYR A 3 -13.72 -6.22 -2.85
CA TYR A 3 -13.40 -6.12 -1.41
C TYR A 3 -11.98 -6.58 -1.03
N THR A 4 -11.34 -7.40 -1.86
CA THR A 4 -10.15 -8.16 -1.47
C THR A 4 -8.81 -7.47 -1.75
N ASP A 5 -8.79 -6.47 -2.64
CA ASP A 5 -7.53 -6.02 -3.24
C ASP A 5 -6.98 -4.72 -2.64
N GLN A 6 -7.77 -4.02 -1.81
CA GLN A 6 -7.39 -2.71 -1.29
C GLN A 6 -7.20 -2.62 0.23
N GLY A 7 -7.29 -3.73 0.97
CA GLY A 7 -6.88 -3.86 2.39
C GLY A 7 -7.09 -2.63 3.28
N ALA A 8 -6.06 -1.79 3.40
CA ALA A 8 -6.09 -0.56 4.19
C ALA A 8 -7.12 0.48 3.70
N ASP A 9 -7.25 0.69 2.39
CA ASP A 9 -8.19 1.66 1.81
C ASP A 9 -9.64 1.20 2.01
N TYR A 10 -9.88 -0.12 1.97
CA TYR A 10 -11.20 -0.68 2.29
C TYR A 10 -11.57 -0.41 3.74
N VAL A 11 -10.64 -0.64 4.68
CA VAL A 11 -10.89 -0.38 6.11
C VAL A 11 -11.11 1.12 6.36
N TYR A 12 -10.35 1.99 5.69
CA TYR A 12 -10.55 3.44 5.77
C TYR A 12 -11.95 3.86 5.28
N ALA A 13 -12.35 3.37 4.10
CA ALA A 13 -13.66 3.64 3.54
C ALA A 13 -14.79 3.09 4.42
N LEU A 14 -14.58 1.91 5.03
CA LEU A 14 -15.53 1.33 5.96
C LEU A 14 -15.69 2.19 7.22
N LEU A 15 -14.59 2.67 7.81
CA LEU A 15 -14.65 3.49 9.02
C LEU A 15 -15.32 4.86 8.80
N THR A 16 -15.14 5.46 7.63
CA THR A 16 -15.72 6.77 7.25
C THR A 16 -17.09 6.67 6.54
N GLY A 17 -17.56 5.44 6.29
CA GLY A 17 -18.71 5.16 5.41
C GLY A 17 -20.06 5.01 6.09
N TYR A 18 -20.15 5.31 7.39
CA TYR A 18 -21.39 5.21 8.16
C TYR A 18 -22.39 6.29 7.74
N LEU A 19 -23.66 5.90 7.57
CA LEU A 19 -24.71 6.87 7.25
C LEU A 19 -25.22 7.53 8.55
N PRO A 20 -25.24 8.87 8.63
CA PRO A 20 -25.67 9.57 9.84
C PRO A 20 -27.17 9.46 10.12
N ASP A 21 -27.98 9.16 9.10
CA ASP A 21 -29.44 9.11 9.18
C ASP A 21 -29.99 7.69 9.50
N ASP A 22 -29.14 6.71 9.79
CA ASP A 22 -29.59 5.37 10.15
C ASP A 22 -29.91 5.25 11.64
N PRO A 23 -31.19 5.05 12.02
CA PRO A 23 -31.59 4.90 13.42
C PRO A 23 -30.97 3.67 14.10
N GLU A 24 -30.51 2.67 13.34
CA GLU A 24 -29.84 1.50 13.89
C GLU A 24 -28.31 1.60 13.95
N MET A 25 -27.70 2.65 13.36
CA MET A 25 -26.23 2.83 13.27
C MET A 25 -25.50 1.62 12.65
N LYS A 26 -26.15 0.89 11.74
CA LYS A 26 -25.62 -0.30 11.07
C LYS A 26 -25.40 -0.10 9.57
N ALA A 27 -26.00 0.93 8.98
CA ALA A 27 -25.91 1.20 7.56
C ALA A 27 -24.52 1.76 7.21
N ASN A 28 -23.84 1.07 6.29
CA ASN A 28 -22.53 1.47 5.82
C ASN A 28 -22.44 1.27 4.31
N ARG A 29 -22.06 2.33 3.59
CA ARG A 29 -22.01 2.35 2.12
C ARG A 29 -21.04 1.32 1.53
N TYR A 30 -19.96 1.02 2.25
CA TYR A 30 -18.88 0.17 1.76
C TYR A 30 -18.97 -1.26 2.30
N ALA A 31 -19.86 -1.53 3.26
CA ALA A 31 -20.10 -2.88 3.75
C ALA A 31 -20.80 -3.75 2.69
N PRO A 32 -20.45 -5.04 2.58
CA PRO A 32 -21.15 -5.98 1.72
C PRO A 32 -22.61 -6.13 2.19
N GLY A 33 -23.57 -5.79 1.33
CA GLY A 33 -24.98 -5.79 1.68
C GLY A 33 -25.47 -4.52 2.39
N GLY A 34 -24.62 -3.50 2.54
CA GLY A 34 -24.99 -2.17 3.06
C GLY A 34 -25.27 -2.10 4.56
N ILE A 35 -25.21 -3.23 5.28
CA ILE A 35 -25.50 -3.35 6.71
C ILE A 35 -24.35 -4.09 7.38
N ILE A 36 -23.84 -3.53 8.48
CA ILE A 36 -22.80 -4.11 9.32
C ILE A 36 -23.23 -4.08 10.79
N ASN A 37 -22.96 -5.15 11.54
CA ASN A 37 -23.27 -5.21 12.98
C ASN A 37 -22.22 -4.48 13.86
N MET A 38 -21.44 -3.59 13.25
CA MET A 38 -20.45 -2.77 13.94
C MET A 38 -21.04 -1.37 14.10
N PRO A 39 -21.27 -0.86 15.32
CA PRO A 39 -21.68 0.52 15.51
C PRO A 39 -20.55 1.47 15.12
N LYS A 40 -20.89 2.71 14.77
CA LYS A 40 -19.90 3.75 14.42
C LYS A 40 -18.84 3.88 15.53
N PRO A 41 -17.57 3.57 15.26
CA PRO A 41 -16.53 3.48 16.30
C PRO A 41 -15.73 4.76 16.53
N LEU A 42 -15.85 5.74 15.63
CA LEU A 42 -15.06 6.98 15.66
C LEU A 42 -16.00 8.18 15.64
N SER A 43 -15.72 9.16 16.49
CA SER A 43 -16.35 10.48 16.48
C SER A 43 -15.29 11.58 16.51
N ASP A 44 -15.63 12.75 15.97
CA ASP A 44 -14.74 13.93 16.03
C ASP A 44 -14.45 14.32 17.49
N GLY A 45 -13.20 14.71 17.78
CA GLY A 45 -12.78 15.19 19.10
C GLY A 45 -12.77 14.14 20.22
N GLU A 46 -12.90 12.85 19.90
CA GLU A 46 -12.94 11.78 20.90
C GLU A 46 -11.56 11.50 21.52
N ILE A 47 -10.48 11.73 20.77
CA ILE A 47 -9.11 11.48 21.19
C ILE A 47 -8.30 12.77 21.07
N ASN A 48 -7.82 13.27 22.21
CA ASN A 48 -6.89 14.39 22.22
C ASN A 48 -5.45 13.88 22.05
N TRP A 49 -4.80 14.30 20.97
CA TRP A 49 -3.39 13.99 20.73
C TRP A 49 -2.53 14.94 21.58
N SER A 50 -2.30 14.55 22.83
CA SER A 50 -1.70 15.39 23.89
C SER A 50 -0.27 15.88 23.65
N GLU A 51 0.37 15.55 22.52
CA GLU A 51 1.82 15.65 22.36
C GLU A 51 2.29 16.31 21.05
N LYS A 52 1.40 16.60 20.10
CA LYS A 52 1.77 17.20 18.82
C LYS A 52 0.78 18.28 18.45
N ASP A 53 1.15 19.53 18.71
CA ASP A 53 0.42 20.71 18.28
C ASP A 53 0.15 20.58 16.77
N ASP A 54 -1.14 20.67 16.38
CA ASP A 54 -1.64 20.70 15.00
C ASP A 54 -2.01 19.35 14.32
N ILE A 55 -2.36 18.30 15.08
CA ILE A 55 -3.07 17.14 14.49
C ILE A 55 -4.58 17.42 14.50
N PRO A 56 -5.27 17.42 13.34
CA PRO A 56 -6.72 17.58 13.30
C PRO A 56 -7.41 16.40 14.02
N GLU A 57 -8.21 16.70 15.03
CA GLU A 57 -8.99 15.74 15.81
C GLU A 57 -10.29 15.34 15.09
N THR A 58 -10.16 14.89 13.84
CA THR A 58 -11.28 14.52 12.97
C THR A 58 -11.37 13.00 12.78
N GLU A 59 -12.59 12.51 12.53
CA GLU A 59 -12.88 11.11 12.20
C GLU A 59 -12.00 10.60 11.05
N GLU A 60 -11.80 11.41 10.01
CA GLU A 60 -10.95 11.06 8.88
C GLU A 60 -9.48 10.86 9.28
N GLN A 61 -8.97 11.68 10.21
CA GLN A 61 -7.61 11.57 10.69
C GLN A 61 -7.46 10.30 11.55
N TYR A 62 -8.39 10.06 12.47
CA TYR A 62 -8.39 8.83 13.27
C TYR A 62 -8.48 7.57 12.41
N ALA A 63 -9.36 7.56 11.41
CA ALA A 63 -9.49 6.43 10.48
C ALA A 63 -8.18 6.18 9.71
N ARG A 64 -7.47 7.24 9.31
CA ARG A 64 -6.17 7.15 8.64
C ARG A 64 -5.10 6.56 9.56
N ASP A 65 -5.05 6.98 10.81
CA ASP A 65 -4.04 6.52 11.75
C ASP A 65 -4.27 5.06 12.15
N VAL A 66 -5.53 4.67 12.40
CA VAL A 66 -5.90 3.27 12.69
C VAL A 66 -5.59 2.36 11.49
N THR A 67 -5.93 2.79 10.27
CA THR A 67 -5.67 1.97 9.07
C THR A 67 -4.19 1.85 8.76
N ALA A 68 -3.39 2.91 8.98
CA ALA A 68 -1.94 2.85 8.89
C ALA A 68 -1.34 1.88 9.92
N PHE A 69 -1.83 1.91 11.16
CA PHE A 69 -1.41 0.97 12.19
C PHE A 69 -1.76 -0.48 11.84
N LEU A 70 -2.99 -0.74 11.36
CA LEU A 70 -3.42 -2.08 10.94
C LEU A 70 -2.62 -2.57 9.73
N ALA A 71 -2.29 -1.69 8.78
CA ALA A 71 -1.45 -2.03 7.63
C ALA A 71 -0.03 -2.40 8.07
N TRP A 72 0.54 -1.66 9.03
CA TRP A 72 1.82 -2.02 9.64
C TRP A 72 1.73 -3.33 10.44
N ALA A 73 0.69 -3.53 11.23
CA ALA A 73 0.49 -4.76 12.01
C ALA A 73 0.32 -6.00 11.11
N ALA A 74 -0.25 -5.84 9.92
CA ALA A 74 -0.39 -6.91 8.93
C ALA A 74 0.94 -7.29 8.26
N ASP A 75 1.85 -6.34 8.01
CA ASP A 75 3.20 -6.62 7.50
C ASP A 75 4.26 -5.69 8.16
N PRO A 76 4.74 -6.03 9.37
CA PRO A 76 5.71 -5.20 10.08
C PRO A 76 7.10 -5.21 9.41
N ALA A 77 7.36 -6.20 8.55
CA ALA A 77 8.61 -6.34 7.82
C ALA A 77 8.57 -5.65 6.44
N LEU A 78 7.47 -4.99 6.09
CA LEU A 78 7.24 -4.40 4.77
C LEU A 78 8.33 -3.39 4.38
N GLU A 79 8.78 -2.54 5.31
CA GLU A 79 9.88 -1.61 5.06
C GLU A 79 11.20 -2.32 4.78
N GLN A 80 11.52 -3.35 5.58
CA GLN A 80 12.74 -4.12 5.42
C GLN A 80 12.74 -4.90 4.09
N ARG A 81 11.59 -5.48 3.71
CA ARG A 81 11.41 -6.17 2.43
C ARG A 81 11.50 -5.22 1.24
N LYS A 82 10.91 -4.02 1.33
CA LYS A 82 11.03 -2.98 0.30
C LYS A 82 12.49 -2.54 0.12
N HIS A 83 13.21 -2.33 1.23
CA HIS A 83 14.62 -1.96 1.21
C HIS A 83 15.49 -3.06 0.56
N GLN A 84 15.29 -4.32 0.96
CA GLN A 84 15.95 -5.48 0.34
C GLN A 84 15.60 -5.61 -1.15
N GLY A 85 14.33 -5.42 -1.51
CA GLY A 85 13.87 -5.43 -2.89
C GLY A 85 14.58 -4.38 -3.75
N HIS A 86 14.83 -3.18 -3.23
CA HIS A 86 15.56 -2.14 -3.95
C HIS A 86 17.00 -2.54 -4.30
N TYR A 87 17.70 -3.19 -3.36
CA TYR A 87 19.05 -3.72 -3.64
C TYR A 87 19.03 -4.83 -4.67
N VAL A 88 18.08 -5.77 -4.58
CA VAL A 88 17.95 -6.86 -5.55
C VAL A 88 17.65 -6.31 -6.94
N MET A 89 16.71 -5.36 -7.05
CA MET A 89 16.35 -4.74 -8.33
C MET A 89 17.52 -3.98 -8.97
N SER A 90 18.26 -3.19 -8.19
CA SER A 90 19.44 -2.48 -8.71
C SER A 90 20.54 -3.45 -9.17
N TYR A 91 20.79 -4.53 -8.41
CA TYR A 91 21.72 -5.59 -8.82
C TYR A 91 21.29 -6.27 -10.13
N LEU A 92 20.02 -6.62 -10.28
CA LEU A 92 19.50 -7.27 -11.48
C LEU A 92 19.62 -6.36 -12.72
N VAL A 93 19.37 -5.06 -12.58
CA VAL A 93 19.52 -4.09 -13.67
C VAL A 93 20.98 -4.00 -14.14
N ILE A 94 21.92 -3.93 -13.19
CA ILE A 94 23.36 -3.88 -13.50
C ILE A 94 23.80 -5.18 -14.18
N MET A 95 23.39 -6.33 -13.65
CA MET A 95 23.71 -7.63 -14.23
C MET A 95 23.14 -7.80 -15.64
N LEU A 96 21.89 -7.35 -15.86
CA LEU A 96 21.28 -7.35 -17.19
C LEU A 96 22.06 -6.47 -18.17
N ALA A 97 22.48 -5.27 -17.75
CA ALA A 97 23.29 -4.37 -18.58
C ALA A 97 24.63 -5.01 -18.97
N LEU A 98 25.34 -5.63 -18.02
CA LEU A 98 26.59 -6.35 -18.26
C LEU A 98 26.40 -7.51 -19.26
N LEU A 99 25.37 -8.33 -19.07
CA LEU A 99 25.05 -9.45 -19.98
C LEU A 99 24.73 -8.96 -21.40
N LEU A 100 23.99 -7.86 -21.53
CA LEU A 100 23.69 -7.26 -22.84
C LEU A 100 24.95 -6.72 -23.52
N ILE A 101 25.86 -6.10 -22.77
CA ILE A 101 27.16 -5.64 -23.30
C ILE A 101 27.99 -6.82 -23.78
N LEU A 102 28.13 -7.87 -22.96
CA LEU A 102 28.88 -9.07 -23.31
C LEU A 102 28.28 -9.77 -24.55
N ARG A 103 26.96 -9.90 -24.60
CA ARG A 103 26.26 -10.47 -25.76
C ARG A 103 26.50 -9.64 -27.02
N ARG A 104 26.48 -8.30 -26.93
CA ARG A 104 26.78 -7.41 -28.06
C ARG A 104 28.25 -7.47 -28.49
N LEU A 105 29.19 -7.64 -27.54
CA LEU A 105 30.61 -7.76 -27.85
C LEU A 105 30.90 -9.10 -28.55
N LYS A 106 30.35 -10.21 -28.04
CA LYS A 106 30.49 -11.54 -28.65
C LYS A 106 29.94 -11.59 -30.08
N ARG A 107 28.79 -10.96 -30.33
CA ARG A 107 28.20 -10.88 -31.67
C ARG A 107 29.14 -10.19 -32.67
N ARG A 108 29.79 -9.09 -32.28
CA ARG A 108 30.75 -8.36 -33.12
C ARG A 108 32.03 -9.14 -33.44
N SER A 109 32.48 -10.01 -32.54
CA SER A 109 33.64 -10.86 -32.80
C SER A 109 33.33 -11.97 -33.81
N SER A 110 32.10 -12.50 -33.82
CA SER A 110 31.71 -13.57 -34.74
C SER A 110 31.55 -13.08 -36.19
N GLU A 111 31.22 -11.81 -36.42
CA GLU A 111 31.14 -11.23 -37.77
C GLU A 111 32.53 -11.09 -38.40
N LYS A 112 33.56 -10.68 -37.63
CA LYS A 112 34.91 -10.45 -38.16
C LYS A 112 35.65 -11.71 -38.62
N THR A 113 35.31 -12.89 -38.09
CA THR A 113 35.97 -14.15 -38.46
C THR A 113 35.40 -14.73 -39.76
N SER A 114 34.21 -14.31 -40.19
CA SER A 114 33.57 -14.77 -41.43
C SER A 114 34.03 -14.00 -42.67
N GLU A 115 34.58 -12.79 -42.53
CA GLU A 115 35.08 -11.99 -43.67
C GLU A 115 36.56 -12.28 -44.00
N SER A 116 37.24 -13.11 -43.20
CA SER A 116 38.69 -13.38 -43.32
C SER A 116 39.03 -14.80 -43.83
N GLY A 117 38.06 -15.58 -44.31
CA GLY A 117 38.26 -16.91 -44.91
C GLY A 117 37.82 -16.93 -46.35
#